data_AF-A0A2V3JFC0-F1
#
_entry.id   AF-A0A2V3JFC0-F1
#
_cell.length_a   1.000
_cell.length_b   1.000
_cell.length_c   1.000
_cell.angle_alpha   90.00
_cell.angle_beta   90.00
_cell.angle_gamma   90.00
#
_symmetry.space_group_name_H-M   'P 1'
#
loop_
_entity.id
_entity.type
_entity.pdbx_description
1 polymer ?
#
loop_
_entity_poly.entity_id
_entity_poly.type
_entity_poly.pdbx_seq_one_letter_code
_entity_poly.pdbx_strand_id
1 'polypeptide(L)'
;MHTMNAVKWTGVTVFLIGLLTMMAYSMYPLFYQNGESTVLFGMKLSVVLMSIGAAILIITMSIERYKDWKKMKEEISEEDLRP
;
A
#
# COMPACT_ATOMS: atom_id res chain seq x y z
N MET A 1 -11.87 -14.49 3.52
CA MET A 1 -11.00 -13.68 4.41
C MET A 1 -9.51 -13.89 4.14
N HIS A 2 -9.05 -15.10 3.79
CA HIS A 2 -7.63 -15.37 3.55
C HIS A 2 -6.99 -14.58 2.39
N THR A 3 -7.74 -14.37 1.30
CA THR A 3 -7.26 -13.64 0.11
C THR A 3 -7.10 -12.13 0.34
N MET A 4 -7.98 -11.51 1.13
CA MET A 4 -7.94 -10.08 1.42
C MET A 4 -6.74 -9.70 2.29
N ASN A 5 -6.41 -10.57 3.26
CA ASN A 5 -5.18 -10.44 4.05
C ASN A 5 -3.93 -10.59 3.17
N ALA A 6 -3.92 -11.55 2.24
CA ALA A 6 -2.79 -11.73 1.32
C ALA A 6 -2.58 -10.48 0.44
N VAL A 7 -3.64 -9.90 -0.14
CA VAL A 7 -3.57 -8.68 -0.97
C VAL A 7 -3.05 -7.49 -0.16
N LYS A 8 -3.49 -7.31 1.09
CA LYS A 8 -2.99 -6.28 1.99
C LYS A 8 -1.49 -6.44 2.26
N TRP A 9 -1.05 -7.66 2.60
CA TRP A 9 0.37 -7.96 2.82
C TRP A 9 1.21 -7.77 1.56
N THR A 10 0.67 -8.09 0.38
CA THR A 10 1.31 -7.78 -0.91
C THR A 10 1.47 -6.28 -1.09
N GLY A 11 0.42 -5.48 -0.85
CA GLY A 11 0.48 -4.01 -0.92
C GLY A 11 1.52 -3.41 0.03
N VAL A 12 1.59 -3.90 1.27
CA VAL A 12 2.61 -3.51 2.25
C VAL A 12 4.00 -3.87 1.74
N THR A 13 4.21 -5.10 1.27
CA THR A 13 5.52 -5.57 0.81
C THR A 13 6.02 -4.74 -0.37
N VAL A 14 5.16 -4.50 -1.37
CA VAL A 14 5.49 -3.68 -2.55
C VAL A 14 5.85 -2.24 -2.15
N PHE A 15 5.06 -1.65 -1.23
CA PHE A 15 5.35 -0.32 -0.72
C PHE A 15 6.70 -0.25 0.01
N LEU A 16 6.97 -1.23 0.88
CA LEU A 16 8.23 -1.29 1.64
C LEU A 16 9.45 -1.52 0.74
N ILE A 17 9.32 -2.36 -0.30
CA ILE A 17 10.38 -2.51 -1.31
C ILE A 17 10.66 -1.17 -1.99
N GLY A 18 9.62 -0.45 -2.40
CA GLY A 18 9.78 0.90 -2.96
C GLY A 18 10.51 1.85 -2.01
N LEU A 19 10.16 1.83 -0.73
CA LEU A 19 10.78 2.66 0.30
C LEU A 19 12.26 2.28 0.54
N LEU A 20 12.59 1.00 0.64
CA LEU A 20 13.97 0.51 0.73
C LEU A 20 14.80 0.90 -0.50
N THR A 21 14.20 0.81 -1.68
CA THR A 21 14.84 1.21 -2.94
C THR A 21 15.14 2.71 -2.93
N MET A 22 14.19 3.55 -2.49
CA MET A 22 14.39 4.99 -2.33
C MET A 22 15.57 5.30 -1.40
N MET A 23 15.65 4.61 -0.24
CA MET A 23 16.74 4.82 0.72
C MET A 23 18.10 4.39 0.15
N ALA A 24 18.16 3.26 -0.55
CA ALA A 24 19.39 2.80 -1.17
C ALA A 24 19.90 3.79 -2.24
N TYR A 25 19.02 4.27 -3.12
CA TYR A 25 19.40 5.20 -4.18
C TYR A 25 19.64 6.63 -3.68
N SER A 26 19.04 7.06 -2.57
CA SER A 26 19.36 8.36 -1.96
C SER A 26 20.74 8.37 -1.31
N MET A 27 21.21 7.22 -0.80
CA MET A 27 22.55 7.05 -0.23
C MET A 27 23.63 6.78 -1.30
N TYR A 28 23.24 6.35 -2.50
CA TYR A 28 24.16 6.00 -3.58
C TYR A 28 25.21 7.11 -3.93
N PRO A 29 24.84 8.41 -4.02
CA PRO A 29 25.81 9.48 -4.30
C PRO A 29 26.92 9.62 -3.26
N LEU A 30 26.69 9.17 -2.02
CA LEU A 30 27.69 9.23 -0.95
C LEU A 30 28.90 8.32 -1.24
N PHE A 31 28.68 7.25 -1.99
CA PHE A 31 29.70 6.26 -2.32
C PHE A 31 30.16 6.34 -3.79
N TYR A 32 29.29 6.82 -4.69
CA TYR A 32 29.54 6.88 -6.13
C TYR A 32 29.07 8.22 -6.73
N GLN A 33 29.99 9.18 -6.82
CA GLN A 33 29.69 10.56 -7.23
C GLN A 33 29.30 10.74 -8.72
N ASN A 34 29.66 9.80 -9.60
CA ASN A 34 29.41 9.91 -11.05
C ASN A 34 28.15 9.17 -11.54
N GLY A 35 27.29 8.72 -10.62
CA GLY A 35 26.14 7.85 -10.94
C GLY A 35 24.79 8.56 -11.03
N GLU A 36 24.74 9.83 -11.42
CA GLU A 36 23.51 10.63 -11.41
C GLU A 36 22.34 9.98 -12.17
N SER A 37 22.60 9.39 -13.34
CA SER A 37 21.58 8.68 -14.13
C SER A 37 21.02 7.45 -13.40
N THR A 38 21.87 6.70 -12.69
CA THR A 38 21.51 5.54 -11.88
C THR A 38 20.64 5.94 -10.68
N VAL A 39 20.99 7.04 -10.02
CA VAL A 39 20.21 7.62 -8.90
C VAL A 39 18.83 8.04 -9.39
N LEU A 40 18.77 8.80 -10.48
CA LEU A 40 17.52 9.33 -11.01
C LEU A 40 16.58 8.21 -11.49
N PHE A 41 17.14 7.16 -12.10
CA PHE A 41 16.38 5.96 -12.45
C PHE A 41 15.83 5.24 -11.22
N GLY A 42 16.68 5.01 -10.21
CA GLY A 42 16.29 4.34 -8.98
C GLY A 42 15.21 5.08 -8.20
N MET A 43 15.29 6.41 -8.13
CA MET A 43 14.27 7.27 -7.52
C MET A 43 12.94 7.23 -8.29
N LYS A 44 12.96 7.21 -9.62
CA LYS A 44 11.72 7.07 -10.41
C LYS A 44 11.07 5.70 -10.17
N LEU A 45 11.87 4.64 -10.16
CA LEU A 45 11.38 3.29 -9.91
C LEU A 45 10.79 3.14 -8.50
N SER A 46 11.44 3.71 -7.49
CA SER A 46 10.93 3.66 -6.11
C SER A 46 9.59 4.37 -5.96
N VAL A 47 9.44 5.56 -6.56
CA VAL A 47 8.18 6.32 -6.54
C VAL A 47 7.05 5.53 -7.20
N VAL A 48 7.31 4.86 -8.33
CA VAL A 48 6.31 4.03 -9.01
C VAL A 48 5.90 2.84 -8.12
N LEU A 49 6.86 2.12 -7.54
CA LEU A 49 6.59 0.99 -6.64
C LEU A 49 5.78 1.43 -5.41
N MET A 50 6.17 2.53 -4.78
CA MET A 50 5.45 3.09 -3.63
C MET A 50 4.03 3.51 -4.02
N SER A 51 3.84 4.13 -5.19
CA SER A 51 2.52 4.55 -5.67
C SER A 51 1.59 3.36 -5.90
N ILE A 52 2.10 2.28 -6.49
CA ILE A 52 1.36 1.04 -6.71
C ILE A 52 1.00 0.39 -5.36
N GLY A 53 1.97 0.25 -4.45
CA GLY A 53 1.74 -0.30 -3.11
C GLY A 53 0.70 0.50 -2.33
N ALA A 54 0.80 1.84 -2.35
CA ALA A 54 -0.15 2.74 -1.71
C ALA A 54 -1.56 2.61 -2.31
N ALA A 55 -1.69 2.57 -3.63
CA ALA A 55 -2.98 2.38 -4.29
C ALA A 55 -3.66 1.07 -3.87
N ILE A 56 -2.91 -0.05 -3.83
CA ILE A 56 -3.43 -1.35 -3.38
C ILE A 56 -3.94 -1.24 -1.95
N LEU A 57 -3.18 -0.61 -1.05
CA LEU A 57 -3.57 -0.45 0.35
C LEU A 57 -4.83 0.42 0.50
N ILE A 58 -4.89 1.56 -0.18
CA ILE A 58 -6.05 2.46 -0.13
C ILE A 58 -7.31 1.75 -0.63
N ILE A 59 -7.22 1.04 -1.76
CA ILE A 59 -8.36 0.29 -2.32
C ILE A 59 -8.80 -0.80 -1.35
N THR A 60 -7.86 -1.57 -0.81
CA THR A 60 -8.17 -2.67 0.12
C THR A 60 -8.84 -2.15 1.38
N MET A 61 -8.31 -1.08 1.99
CA MET A 61 -8.90 -0.42 3.17
C MET A 61 -10.28 0.16 2.87
N SER A 62 -10.48 0.73 1.68
CA SER A 62 -11.77 1.29 1.27
C SER A 62 -12.84 0.21 1.15
N ILE A 63 -12.48 -0.96 0.60
CA ILE A 63 -13.38 -2.12 0.49
C ILE A 63 -13.70 -2.70 1.87
N GLU A 64 -12.71 -2.86 2.74
CA GLU A 64 -12.92 -3.32 4.13
C GLU A 64 -13.88 -2.38 4.86
N ARG A 65 -13.62 -1.07 4.80
CA ARG A 65 -14.47 -0.05 5.42
C ARG A 65 -15.89 -0.05 4.88
N TYR A 66 -16.07 -0.25 3.57
CA TYR A 66 -17.40 -0.35 2.97
C TYR A 66 -18.17 -1.58 3.48
N LYS A 67 -17.49 -2.73 3.59
CA LYS A 67 -18.09 -3.96 4.10
C LYS A 67 -18.47 -3.84 5.57
N ASP A 68 -17.61 -3.23 6.38
CA ASP A 68 -17.89 -3.02 7.80
C ASP A 68 -19.07 -2.07 8.00
N TRP A 69 -19.15 -1.00 7.20
CA TRP A 69 -20.31 -0.09 7.21
C TRP A 69 -21.61 -0.79 6.80
N LYS A 70 -21.57 -1.65 5.77
CA LYS A 70 -22.75 -2.41 5.33
C LYS A 70 -23.22 -3.38 6.42
N LYS A 71 -22.30 -4.07 7.09
CA LYS A 71 -22.62 -4.96 8.22
C LYS A 71 -23.26 -4.22 9.38
N MET A 72 -22.70 -3.06 9.78
CA MET A 72 -23.31 -2.26 10.86
C MET A 72 -24.75 -1.86 10.53
N LYS A 73 -25.05 -1.53 9.27
CA LYS A 73 -26.43 -1.22 8.85
C LYS A 73 -27.37 -2.43 8.88
N GLU A 74 -26.87 -3.61 8.54
CA GLU A 74 -27.64 -4.84 8.59
C GLU A 74 -27.92 -5.27 10.04
N GLU A 75 -26.92 -5.17 10.94
CA GLU A 75 -27.07 -5.50 12.37
C GLU A 75 -28.09 -4.58 13.06
N ILE A 76 -28.04 -3.27 12.84
CA ILE A 76 -29.04 -2.32 13.38
C ILE A 76 -30.45 -2.62 12.86
N SER A 77 -30.57 -2.99 11.57
CA SER A 77 -31.87 -3.34 10.99
C SER A 77 -32.47 -4.61 11.61
N GLU A 78 -31.67 -5.62 11.95
CA GLU A 78 -32.20 -6.84 12.56
C GLU A 78 -32.57 -6.65 14.03
N GLU A 79 -31.84 -5.80 14.76
CA GLU A 79 -32.05 -5.55 16.19
C GLU A 79 -33.30 -4.68 16.42
N ASP A 80 -33.56 -3.67 15.57
CA ASP A 80 -34.79 -2.87 15.60
C ASP A 80 -36.04 -3.60 15.06
N LEU A 81 -35.87 -4.73 14.35
CA LEU A 81 -36.97 -5.54 13.80
C LEU A 81 -37.42 -6.69 14.72
N ARG A 82 -36.73 -6.94 15.84
CA ARG A 82 -37.21 -7.91 16.84
C ARG A 82 -38.16 -7.18 17.81
N PRO A 83 -39.44 -7.61 17.86
CA PRO A 83 -40.42 -7.02 18.77
C PRO A 83 -40.11 -7.32 20.24
#